data_AF-A0A7V7MMB1-F1
#
_entry.id   AF-A0A7V7MMB1-F1
#
_cell.length_a   1.000
_cell.length_b   1.000
_cell.length_c   1.000
_cell.angle_alpha   90.00
_cell.angle_beta   90.00
_cell.angle_gamma   90.00
#
_symmetry.space_group_name_H-M   'P 1'
#
loop_
_entity.id
_entity.type
_entity.pdbx_description
1 polymer ?
#
loop_
_entity_poly.entity_id
_entity_poly.type
_entity_poly.pdbx_seq_one_letter_code
_entity_poly.pdbx_strand_id
1 'polypeptide(L)'
;MVPVFPAFGSAGESAEEFRRWSLSWDVSWIGTGTHPSLMSNSGIPALIWRTLTAPKHLAARLGRLLFSTDRAYEGHRSLGWLLFFALVETLLVILYSLGHLGGEPGFFMILGTAGILAGAALIVGGFFGFLFGLPRTLRQDPAAANGGANPNNALPGGHQPSNSLEDIADWLTKILVGAGLTQLAQLPGALDSVATSFQAGLGNSESARILAVSVLVSYSLIGFLLAYLWMRLRLSHVLAKADIQLVDNALLHQQSSANAKARNLVLDQISKDPDVVLPAETELREALNRASPDLRSSMFHQVQKLRMESWKDDKGAMDRTIPVFEALLSSDEGKSNHEYYGQLGFAYRDSQDHRNLDLAMEHLSRAIELRDQSQAKGYHFYELCRAMCRIELDPAWSELPRQKCEASNRTLILQDLNRALRSSRARSVIFGAGPGDNGRFQQSELLRDWLALNEVDEAEVQAAS
;
A
#
# COMPACT_ATOMS: atom_id res chain seq x y z
N MET A 1 1.22 -31.51 9.49
CA MET A 1 2.46 -31.26 8.72
C MET A 1 2.13 -30.27 7.62
N VAL A 2 2.48 -29.00 7.82
CA VAL A 2 2.29 -27.92 6.84
C VAL A 2 3.61 -27.81 6.06
N PRO A 3 3.60 -27.79 4.71
CA PRO A 3 4.81 -27.63 3.92
C PRO A 3 5.22 -26.14 3.82
N VAL A 4 6.53 -25.93 3.89
CA VAL A 4 7.24 -24.65 3.78
C VAL A 4 7.38 -24.25 2.31
N PHE A 5 7.04 -23.01 1.97
CA PHE A 5 7.36 -22.38 0.67
C PHE A 5 8.76 -21.76 0.69
N PRO A 6 9.60 -21.91 -0.37
CA PRO A 6 10.86 -21.19 -0.48
C PRO A 6 10.66 -19.78 -1.08
N ALA A 7 11.59 -18.90 -0.70
CA ALA A 7 11.59 -17.46 -0.88
C ALA A 7 11.55 -16.97 -2.35
N PHE A 8 10.80 -15.88 -2.56
CA PHE A 8 10.82 -15.09 -3.79
C PHE A 8 12.18 -14.41 -3.99
N GLY A 9 12.72 -14.54 -5.21
CA GLY A 9 13.90 -13.83 -5.68
C GLY A 9 13.73 -12.32 -5.73
N SER A 10 14.85 -11.62 -5.56
CA SER A 10 15.00 -10.18 -5.36
C SER A 10 14.34 -9.30 -6.43
N ALA A 11 13.66 -8.24 -5.96
CA ALA A 11 13.01 -7.16 -6.73
C ALA A 11 13.93 -6.32 -7.64
N GLY A 12 15.20 -6.70 -7.83
CA GLY A 12 16.18 -5.97 -8.65
C GLY A 12 16.10 -6.28 -10.14
N GLU A 13 15.80 -7.52 -10.54
CA GLU A 13 15.82 -7.93 -11.96
C GLU A 13 14.60 -7.39 -12.75
N SER A 14 13.45 -7.24 -12.10
CA SER A 14 12.23 -6.71 -12.73
C SER A 14 12.30 -5.21 -13.01
N ALA A 15 13.06 -4.45 -12.22
CA ALA A 15 13.24 -3.01 -12.41
C ALA A 15 14.17 -2.67 -13.59
N GLU A 16 15.19 -3.49 -13.84
CA GLU A 16 16.09 -3.31 -14.99
C GLU A 16 15.44 -3.72 -16.32
N GLU A 17 14.64 -4.79 -16.35
CA GLU A 17 13.85 -5.15 -17.54
C GLU A 17 12.81 -4.08 -17.89
N PHE A 18 12.15 -3.50 -16.87
CA PHE A 18 11.22 -2.38 -17.06
C PHE A 18 11.92 -1.12 -17.59
N ARG A 19 13.12 -0.79 -17.07
CA ARG A 19 13.91 0.35 -17.56
C ARG A 19 14.35 0.14 -19.02
N ARG A 20 14.74 -1.09 -19.40
CA ARG A 20 15.07 -1.46 -20.79
C ARG A 20 13.87 -1.39 -21.75
N TRP A 21 12.66 -1.69 -21.27
CA TRP A 21 11.44 -1.62 -22.08
C TRP A 21 10.90 -0.19 -22.21
N SER A 22 10.95 0.61 -21.14
CA SER A 22 10.50 2.02 -21.13
C SER A 22 11.25 2.90 -22.15
N LEU A 23 12.53 2.64 -22.37
CA LEU A 23 13.36 3.33 -23.37
C LEU A 23 13.01 2.97 -24.83
N SER A 24 12.18 1.96 -25.07
CA SER A 24 11.80 1.53 -26.43
C SER A 24 10.52 2.18 -26.96
N TRP A 25 9.75 2.86 -26.11
CA TRP A 25 8.52 3.58 -26.43
C TRP A 25 8.40 4.83 -25.55
N ASP A 26 9.42 5.68 -25.59
CA ASP A 26 9.35 6.95 -24.86
C ASP A 26 8.42 7.92 -25.60
N VAL A 27 7.25 8.17 -25.00
CA VAL A 27 6.22 9.12 -25.48
C VAL A 27 6.44 10.51 -24.85
N SER A 28 7.63 10.78 -24.30
CA SER A 28 8.02 12.06 -23.70
C SER A 28 7.98 13.28 -24.65
N TRP A 29 7.58 13.10 -25.92
CA TRP A 29 7.38 14.19 -26.88
C TRP A 29 5.97 14.83 -26.85
N ILE A 30 5.00 14.27 -26.11
CA ILE A 30 3.69 14.91 -25.90
C ILE A 30 3.76 15.80 -24.64
N GLY A 31 4.21 17.04 -24.90
CA GLY A 31 4.32 18.21 -24.04
C GLY A 31 3.83 18.17 -22.58
N THR A 32 4.79 18.35 -21.67
CA THR A 32 4.69 19.39 -20.64
C THR A 32 5.99 20.20 -20.68
N GLY A 33 5.90 21.42 -21.22
CA GLY A 33 7.06 22.29 -21.37
C GLY A 33 7.38 23.02 -20.07
N THR A 34 8.66 22.99 -19.67
CA THR A 34 9.49 24.18 -19.43
C THR A 34 10.94 23.72 -19.29
N HIS A 35 11.78 23.94 -20.31
CA HIS A 35 13.16 24.46 -20.19
C HIS A 35 13.77 24.67 -21.60
N PRO A 36 14.43 25.81 -21.87
CA PRO A 36 14.96 26.14 -23.19
C PRO A 36 16.42 25.71 -23.37
N SER A 37 16.83 25.64 -24.64
CA SER A 37 18.21 25.56 -25.20
C SER A 37 18.82 24.16 -25.42
N LEU A 38 18.74 23.67 -26.67
CA LEU A 38 19.88 23.66 -27.61
C LEU A 38 19.52 22.86 -28.87
N MET A 39 19.63 23.53 -30.02
CA MET A 39 19.53 22.96 -31.35
C MET A 39 20.70 22.01 -31.63
N SER A 40 20.41 20.81 -32.15
CA SER A 40 21.29 20.09 -33.06
C SER A 40 20.45 19.14 -33.93
N ASN A 41 20.56 19.33 -35.23
CA ASN A 41 19.81 18.73 -36.32
C ASN A 41 20.05 17.22 -36.45
N SER A 42 19.06 16.49 -37.02
CA SER A 42 19.13 15.14 -37.63
C SER A 42 18.56 13.91 -36.89
N GLY A 43 17.31 13.95 -36.41
CA GLY A 43 16.65 12.79 -35.75
C GLY A 43 15.70 11.93 -36.60
N ILE A 44 15.17 12.43 -37.72
CA ILE A 44 14.03 11.78 -38.42
C ILE A 44 14.45 10.80 -39.54
N PRO A 45 15.53 11.03 -40.33
CA PRO A 45 15.93 10.08 -41.38
C PRO A 45 16.49 8.74 -40.84
N ALA A 46 17.11 8.74 -39.66
CA ALA A 46 17.81 7.57 -39.13
C ALA A 46 16.89 6.47 -38.55
N LEU A 47 15.72 6.85 -38.02
CA LEU A 47 14.78 5.88 -37.44
C LEU A 47 14.04 5.09 -38.54
N ILE A 48 13.66 5.77 -39.63
CA ILE A 48 13.03 5.17 -40.81
C ILE A 48 14.02 4.22 -41.53
N TRP A 49 15.30 4.59 -41.61
CA TRP A 49 16.34 3.73 -42.20
C TRP A 49 16.63 2.48 -41.37
N ARG A 50 16.56 2.57 -40.04
CA ARG A 50 16.85 1.46 -39.11
C ARG A 50 15.70 0.46 -38.98
N THR A 51 14.45 0.87 -39.22
CA THR A 51 13.30 -0.04 -39.32
C THR A 51 13.23 -0.78 -40.66
N LEU A 52 13.75 -0.20 -41.74
CA LEU A 52 13.70 -0.79 -43.08
C LEU A 52 14.89 -1.74 -43.39
N THR A 53 15.98 -1.73 -42.62
CA THR A 53 17.23 -2.43 -42.97
C THR A 53 17.56 -3.71 -42.16
N ALA A 54 16.68 -4.19 -41.27
CA ALA A 54 16.99 -5.36 -40.42
C ALA A 54 15.92 -6.48 -40.45
N PRO A 55 15.78 -7.23 -41.56
CA PRO A 55 14.76 -8.28 -41.71
C PRO A 55 14.83 -9.40 -40.65
N LYS A 56 16.01 -9.64 -40.06
CA LYS A 56 16.23 -10.71 -39.06
C LYS A 56 15.53 -10.47 -37.72
N HIS A 57 15.37 -9.21 -37.29
CA HIS A 57 14.72 -8.88 -36.01
C HIS A 57 13.20 -8.81 -36.13
N LEU A 58 12.67 -8.42 -37.29
CA LEU A 58 11.24 -8.42 -37.57
C LEU A 58 10.70 -9.86 -37.62
N ALA A 59 11.39 -10.75 -38.35
CA ALA A 59 11.03 -12.17 -38.44
C ALA A 59 11.10 -12.88 -37.07
N ALA A 60 12.13 -12.59 -36.25
CA ALA A 60 12.25 -13.16 -34.92
C ALA A 60 11.22 -12.60 -33.91
N ARG A 61 10.75 -11.36 -34.10
CA ARG A 61 9.65 -10.78 -33.30
C ARG A 61 8.30 -11.34 -33.73
N LEU A 62 8.03 -11.43 -35.03
CA LEU A 62 6.83 -12.05 -35.59
C LEU A 62 6.75 -13.54 -35.21
N GLY A 63 7.85 -14.28 -35.29
CA GLY A 63 7.93 -15.68 -34.91
C GLY A 63 7.62 -15.90 -33.42
N ARG A 64 8.10 -15.03 -32.53
CA ARG A 64 7.74 -15.09 -31.10
C ARG A 64 6.29 -14.72 -30.84
N LEU A 65 5.73 -13.76 -31.58
CA LEU A 65 4.32 -13.38 -31.51
C LEU A 65 3.37 -14.48 -32.00
N LEU A 66 3.77 -15.24 -33.02
CA LEU A 66 2.96 -16.29 -33.64
C LEU A 66 3.11 -17.67 -32.98
N PHE A 67 4.31 -18.01 -32.48
CA PHE A 67 4.65 -19.40 -32.12
C PHE A 67 5.20 -19.60 -30.69
N SER A 68 5.35 -18.56 -29.84
CA SER A 68 5.85 -18.75 -28.45
C SER A 68 4.84 -19.51 -27.58
N THR A 69 5.28 -20.45 -26.74
CA THR A 69 4.44 -21.33 -25.89
C THR A 69 4.21 -20.84 -24.46
N ASP A 70 4.68 -19.63 -24.11
CA ASP A 70 4.58 -19.10 -22.75
C ASP A 70 3.17 -18.61 -22.40
N ARG A 71 2.67 -19.00 -21.21
CA ARG A 71 1.35 -18.58 -20.67
C ARG A 71 1.21 -17.07 -20.49
N ALA A 72 2.32 -16.35 -20.35
CA ALA A 72 2.33 -14.88 -20.25
C ALA A 72 1.89 -14.17 -21.55
N TYR A 73 1.78 -14.87 -22.67
CA TYR A 73 1.51 -14.29 -23.99
C TYR A 73 0.18 -14.72 -24.64
N GLU A 74 -0.74 -15.38 -23.91
CA GLU A 74 -1.99 -15.87 -24.50
C GLU A 74 -2.82 -14.76 -25.19
N GLY A 75 -2.88 -13.56 -24.60
CA GLY A 75 -3.52 -12.39 -25.22
C GLY A 75 -2.73 -11.76 -26.37
N HIS A 76 -1.42 -12.00 -26.47
CA HIS A 76 -0.57 -11.49 -27.55
C HIS A 76 -0.57 -12.39 -28.78
N ARG A 77 -0.81 -13.69 -28.61
CA ARG A 77 -0.91 -14.66 -29.70
C ARG A 77 -2.04 -14.33 -30.69
N SER A 78 -3.21 -13.91 -30.18
CA SER A 78 -4.35 -13.54 -31.04
C SER A 78 -4.06 -12.32 -31.90
N LEU A 79 -3.37 -11.30 -31.35
CA LEU A 79 -2.89 -10.15 -32.12
C LEU A 79 -1.86 -10.56 -33.20
N GLY A 80 -0.97 -11.51 -32.88
CA GLY A 80 -0.03 -12.07 -33.84
C GLY A 80 -0.73 -12.71 -35.04
N TRP A 81 -1.73 -13.56 -34.79
CA TRP A 81 -2.51 -14.21 -35.85
C TRP A 81 -3.26 -13.22 -36.74
N LEU A 82 -3.85 -12.17 -36.16
CA LEU A 82 -4.53 -11.13 -36.94
C LEU A 82 -3.57 -10.39 -37.88
N LEU A 83 -2.37 -10.05 -37.38
CA LEU A 83 -1.32 -9.44 -38.21
C LEU A 83 -0.84 -10.40 -39.30
N PHE A 84 -0.74 -11.70 -39.02
CA PHE A 84 -0.40 -12.69 -40.03
C PHE A 84 -1.44 -12.78 -41.14
N PHE A 85 -2.73 -12.82 -40.81
CA PHE A 85 -3.79 -12.82 -41.83
C PHE A 85 -3.77 -11.54 -42.68
N ALA A 86 -3.58 -10.38 -42.06
CA ALA A 86 -3.42 -9.11 -42.79
C ALA A 86 -2.23 -9.14 -43.76
N LEU A 87 -1.10 -9.71 -43.34
CA LEU A 87 0.10 -9.86 -44.18
C LEU A 87 -0.13 -10.84 -45.34
N VAL A 88 -0.80 -11.97 -45.09
CA VAL A 88 -1.15 -12.94 -46.14
C VAL A 88 -2.06 -12.28 -47.18
N GLU A 89 -3.07 -11.52 -46.75
CA GLU A 89 -3.97 -10.84 -47.66
C GLU A 89 -3.28 -9.70 -48.43
N THR A 90 -2.40 -8.93 -47.77
CA THR A 90 -1.53 -7.95 -48.44
C THR A 90 -0.69 -8.62 -49.53
N LEU A 91 -0.13 -9.80 -49.24
CA LEU A 91 0.65 -10.57 -50.21
C LEU A 91 -0.23 -11.01 -51.40
N LEU A 92 -1.47 -11.46 -51.15
CA LEU A 92 -2.40 -11.81 -52.23
C LEU A 92 -2.73 -10.62 -53.13
N VAL A 93 -2.91 -9.42 -52.54
CA VAL A 93 -3.11 -8.18 -53.31
C VAL A 93 -1.88 -7.84 -54.16
N ILE A 94 -0.66 -8.02 -53.62
CA ILE A 94 0.59 -7.83 -54.37
C ILE A 94 0.66 -8.82 -55.54
N LEU A 95 0.39 -10.10 -55.30
CA LEU A 95 0.39 -11.13 -56.35
C LEU A 95 -0.64 -10.84 -57.45
N TYR A 96 -1.84 -10.41 -57.09
CA TYR A 96 -2.86 -9.98 -58.04
C TYR A 96 -2.38 -8.77 -58.87
N SER A 97 -1.76 -7.80 -58.22
CA SER A 97 -1.23 -6.60 -58.87
C SER A 97 -0.09 -6.95 -59.84
N LEU A 98 0.76 -7.93 -59.51
CA LEU A 98 1.87 -8.38 -60.38
C LEU A 98 1.36 -8.92 -61.72
N GLY A 99 0.15 -9.50 -61.76
CA GLY A 99 -0.51 -9.92 -63.00
C GLY A 99 -0.79 -8.77 -63.98
N HIS A 100 -0.65 -7.52 -63.55
CA HIS A 100 -0.96 -6.29 -64.31
C HIS A 100 0.28 -5.40 -64.51
N LEU A 101 1.50 -5.96 -64.42
CA LEU A 101 2.78 -5.22 -64.54
C LEU A 101 2.99 -4.47 -65.87
N GLY A 102 2.22 -4.75 -66.91
CA GLY A 102 2.31 -4.09 -68.23
C GLY A 102 0.97 -3.71 -68.86
N GLY A 103 -0.12 -3.70 -68.07
CA GLY A 103 -1.47 -3.35 -68.53
C GLY A 103 -1.97 -2.05 -67.91
N GLU A 104 -3.11 -1.56 -68.40
CA GLU A 104 -3.86 -0.46 -67.80
C GLU A 104 -5.11 -1.00 -67.09
N PRO A 105 -5.32 -0.72 -65.79
CA PRO A 105 -4.45 0.03 -64.88
C PRO A 105 -3.19 -0.75 -64.45
N GLY A 106 -2.07 -0.03 -64.31
CA GLY A 106 -0.78 -0.63 -63.95
C GLY A 106 -0.65 -1.06 -62.47
N PHE A 107 0.31 -1.95 -62.21
CA PHE A 107 0.65 -2.51 -60.88
C PHE A 107 0.52 -1.54 -59.69
N PHE A 108 1.16 -0.36 -59.77
CA PHE A 108 1.18 0.60 -58.66
C PHE A 108 -0.19 1.24 -58.39
N MET A 109 -1.01 1.41 -59.43
CA MET A 109 -2.35 1.97 -59.29
C MET A 109 -3.28 0.99 -58.57
N ILE A 110 -3.20 -0.29 -58.93
CA ILE A 110 -3.97 -1.36 -58.28
C ILE A 110 -3.55 -1.48 -56.81
N LEU A 111 -2.25 -1.51 -56.52
CA LEU A 111 -1.75 -1.55 -55.14
C LEU A 111 -2.19 -0.33 -54.32
N GLY A 112 -2.08 0.87 -54.89
CA GLY A 112 -2.51 2.10 -54.21
C GLY A 112 -4.01 2.09 -53.91
N THR A 113 -4.82 1.69 -54.89
CA THR A 113 -6.28 1.60 -54.76
C THR A 113 -6.70 0.58 -53.71
N ALA A 114 -6.12 -0.63 -53.77
CA ALA A 114 -6.38 -1.68 -52.78
C ALA A 114 -5.88 -1.29 -51.38
N GLY A 115 -4.75 -0.59 -51.29
CA GLY A 115 -4.20 -0.10 -50.02
C GLY A 115 -5.08 0.94 -49.35
N ILE A 116 -5.65 1.88 -50.12
CA ILE A 116 -6.61 2.87 -49.59
C ILE A 116 -7.88 2.18 -49.11
N LEU A 117 -8.41 1.23 -49.89
CA LEU A 117 -9.60 0.45 -49.52
C LEU A 117 -9.37 -0.35 -48.23
N ALA A 118 -8.22 -1.04 -48.14
CA ALA A 118 -7.81 -1.79 -46.96
C ALA A 118 -7.67 -0.87 -45.73
N GLY A 119 -7.01 0.28 -45.87
CA GLY A 119 -6.83 1.24 -44.79
C GLY A 119 -8.16 1.82 -44.29
N ALA A 120 -9.05 2.22 -45.20
CA ALA A 120 -10.37 2.72 -44.86
C ALA A 120 -11.21 1.65 -44.14
N ALA A 121 -11.23 0.43 -44.67
CA ALA A 121 -11.90 -0.71 -44.05
C ALA A 121 -11.37 -0.98 -42.63
N LEU A 122 -10.04 -0.97 -42.46
CA LEU A 122 -9.40 -1.20 -41.16
C LEU A 122 -9.73 -0.11 -40.14
N ILE A 123 -9.77 1.17 -40.55
CA ILE A 123 -10.16 2.27 -39.65
C ILE A 123 -11.63 2.15 -39.24
N VAL A 124 -12.53 1.88 -40.20
CA VAL A 124 -13.97 1.72 -39.92
C VAL A 124 -14.19 0.54 -38.99
N GLY A 125 -13.61 -0.62 -39.31
CA GLY A 125 -13.64 -1.80 -38.46
C GLY A 125 -13.08 -1.50 -37.07
N GLY A 126 -11.92 -0.84 -37.00
CA GLY A 126 -11.25 -0.46 -35.76
C GLY A 126 -12.07 0.49 -34.89
N PHE A 127 -12.80 1.43 -35.48
CA PHE A 127 -13.73 2.28 -34.75
C PHE A 127 -14.83 1.47 -34.07
N PHE A 128 -15.47 0.53 -34.78
CA PHE A 128 -16.44 -0.36 -34.16
C PHE A 128 -15.79 -1.27 -33.11
N GLY A 129 -14.63 -1.86 -33.42
CA GLY A 129 -13.89 -2.70 -32.47
C GLY A 129 -13.58 -1.96 -31.17
N PHE A 130 -13.19 -0.68 -31.28
CA PHE A 130 -12.97 0.20 -30.14
C PHE A 130 -14.24 0.37 -29.30
N LEU A 131 -15.38 0.72 -29.92
CA LEU A 131 -16.66 0.91 -29.22
C LEU A 131 -17.13 -0.36 -28.51
N PHE A 132 -17.11 -1.50 -29.19
CA PHE A 132 -17.54 -2.79 -28.64
C PHE A 132 -16.55 -3.35 -27.61
N GLY A 133 -15.28 -2.95 -27.69
CA GLY A 133 -14.21 -3.41 -26.81
C GLY A 133 -14.06 -2.61 -25.51
N LEU A 134 -14.77 -1.49 -25.35
CA LEU A 134 -14.73 -0.68 -24.14
C LEU A 134 -15.17 -1.53 -22.92
N PRO A 135 -14.33 -1.63 -21.88
CA PRO A 135 -14.68 -2.37 -20.68
C PRO A 135 -15.86 -1.69 -20.00
N ARG A 136 -16.92 -2.45 -19.74
CA ARG A 136 -18.05 -1.99 -18.94
C ARG A 136 -17.70 -2.23 -17.47
N THR A 137 -17.57 -1.17 -16.70
CA THR A 137 -17.44 -1.30 -15.25
C THR A 137 -18.80 -1.77 -14.74
N LEU A 138 -18.80 -2.89 -14.00
CA LEU A 138 -20.01 -3.35 -13.33
C LEU A 138 -20.39 -2.27 -12.32
N ARG A 139 -21.36 -1.44 -12.69
CA ARG A 139 -22.01 -0.48 -11.81
C ARG A 139 -22.32 -1.20 -10.51
N GLN A 140 -21.64 -0.85 -9.43
CA GLN A 140 -22.08 -1.25 -8.10
C GLN A 140 -23.39 -0.53 -7.88
N ASP A 141 -24.50 -1.23 -8.10
CA ASP A 141 -25.83 -0.69 -7.89
C ASP A 141 -25.91 -0.17 -6.44
N PRO A 142 -26.25 1.12 -6.23
CA PRO A 142 -26.46 1.66 -4.88
C PRO A 142 -27.62 0.96 -4.15
N ALA A 143 -28.37 0.09 -4.82
CA ALA A 143 -29.39 -0.76 -4.21
C ALA A 143 -28.81 -1.86 -3.28
N ALA A 144 -27.54 -2.23 -3.41
CA ALA A 144 -26.87 -3.16 -2.49
C ALA A 144 -26.33 -2.48 -1.21
N ALA A 145 -26.36 -1.14 -1.13
CA ALA A 145 -25.95 -0.38 0.05
C ALA A 145 -27.05 -0.26 1.12
N ASN A 146 -28.26 -0.78 0.88
CA ASN A 146 -29.36 -0.78 1.85
C ASN A 146 -29.38 -2.01 2.76
N GLY A 147 -28.32 -2.83 2.75
CA GLY A 147 -28.13 -3.96 3.67
C GLY A 147 -27.05 -3.67 4.71
N GLY A 148 -27.34 -2.82 5.70
CA GLY A 148 -26.66 -2.84 7.01
C GLY A 148 -25.20 -2.36 7.10
N ALA A 149 -24.78 -1.35 6.33
CA ALA A 149 -23.44 -0.76 6.49
C ALA A 149 -23.46 0.50 7.38
N ASN A 150 -22.66 0.45 8.44
CA ASN A 150 -22.38 1.48 9.44
C ASN A 150 -21.96 2.82 8.78
N PRO A 151 -22.58 3.98 9.09
CA PRO A 151 -22.32 5.27 8.41
C PRO A 151 -20.92 5.86 8.62
N ASN A 152 -20.04 5.22 9.40
CA ASN A 152 -18.68 5.69 9.70
C ASN A 152 -17.60 5.23 8.70
N ASN A 153 -17.94 4.44 7.68
CA ASN A 153 -16.97 3.96 6.67
C ASN A 153 -17.11 4.63 5.30
N ALA A 154 -18.00 5.63 5.15
CA ALA A 154 -18.07 6.42 3.93
C ALA A 154 -16.96 7.49 3.96
N LEU A 155 -15.83 7.20 3.32
CA LEU A 155 -14.81 8.20 2.99
C LEU A 155 -15.50 9.40 2.31
N PRO A 156 -15.52 10.61 2.92
CA PRO A 156 -16.06 11.79 2.28
C PRO A 156 -15.08 12.21 1.18
N GLY A 157 -15.49 12.08 -0.09
CA GLY A 157 -14.68 12.52 -1.22
C GLY A 157 -14.14 11.41 -2.12
N GLY A 158 -14.74 10.21 -2.11
CA GLY A 158 -14.50 9.21 -3.15
C GLY A 158 -14.86 9.78 -4.53
N HIS A 159 -13.84 10.32 -5.22
CA HIS A 159 -13.91 10.72 -6.62
C HIS A 159 -14.26 9.46 -7.41
N GLN A 160 -15.54 9.25 -7.71
CA GLN A 160 -15.94 8.26 -8.69
C GLN A 160 -15.33 8.71 -10.03
N PRO A 161 -14.49 7.88 -10.68
CA PRO A 161 -14.03 8.18 -12.03
C PRO A 161 -15.23 8.47 -12.92
N SER A 162 -15.17 9.53 -13.72
CA SER A 162 -16.29 9.97 -14.53
C SER A 162 -16.62 8.94 -15.63
N ASN A 163 -17.70 8.18 -15.47
CA ASN A 163 -18.20 7.17 -16.41
C ASN A 163 -18.84 7.74 -17.71
N SER A 164 -18.71 9.04 -17.97
CA SER A 164 -19.41 9.71 -19.06
C SER A 164 -19.12 9.11 -20.44
N LEU A 165 -17.89 8.67 -20.71
CA LEU A 165 -17.54 8.03 -21.98
C LEU A 165 -18.02 6.59 -22.08
N GLU A 166 -18.07 5.88 -20.95
CA GLU A 166 -18.58 4.51 -20.88
C GLU A 166 -20.09 4.49 -21.16
N ASP A 167 -20.82 5.39 -20.50
CA ASP A 167 -22.25 5.60 -20.74
C ASP A 167 -22.49 5.98 -22.20
N ILE A 168 -21.62 6.83 -22.77
CA ILE A 168 -21.74 7.25 -24.16
C ILE A 168 -21.60 6.08 -25.13
N ALA A 169 -20.59 5.24 -24.89
CA ALA A 169 -20.34 4.07 -25.73
C ALA A 169 -21.43 3.01 -25.61
N ASP A 170 -22.03 2.81 -24.44
CA ASP A 170 -23.10 1.82 -24.26
C ASP A 170 -24.38 2.21 -25.02
N TRP A 171 -24.82 3.48 -24.93
CA TRP A 171 -25.98 3.93 -25.70
C TRP A 171 -25.69 3.89 -27.21
N LEU A 172 -24.49 4.31 -27.62
CA LEU A 172 -24.10 4.31 -29.03
C LEU A 172 -24.05 2.88 -29.58
N THR A 173 -23.49 1.93 -28.83
CA THR A 173 -23.43 0.52 -29.23
C THR A 173 -24.82 -0.09 -29.37
N LYS A 174 -25.76 0.22 -28.45
CA LYS A 174 -27.15 -0.23 -28.54
C LYS A 174 -27.86 0.31 -29.79
N ILE A 175 -27.68 1.60 -30.10
CA ILE A 175 -28.26 2.21 -31.31
C ILE A 175 -27.65 1.58 -32.57
N LEU A 176 -26.32 1.40 -32.61
CA LEU A 176 -25.63 0.81 -33.75
C LEU A 176 -26.05 -0.64 -34.01
N VAL A 177 -26.14 -1.47 -32.96
CA VAL A 177 -26.62 -2.86 -33.09
C VAL A 177 -28.08 -2.88 -33.53
N GLY A 178 -28.92 -2.02 -32.97
CA GLY A 178 -30.34 -1.92 -33.33
C GLY A 178 -30.55 -1.51 -34.79
N ALA A 179 -29.89 -0.43 -35.22
CA ALA A 179 -29.94 0.04 -36.61
C ALA A 179 -29.35 -1.01 -37.58
N GLY A 180 -28.19 -1.59 -37.23
CA GLY A 180 -27.52 -2.61 -38.04
C GLY A 180 -28.38 -3.85 -38.28
N LEU A 181 -29.13 -4.31 -37.27
CA LEU A 181 -30.00 -5.47 -37.42
C LEU A 181 -31.14 -5.22 -38.42
N THR A 182 -31.72 -4.02 -38.43
CA THR A 182 -32.79 -3.66 -39.38
C THR A 182 -32.29 -3.46 -40.80
N GLN A 183 -31.03 -3.05 -40.97
CA GLN A 183 -30.43 -2.75 -42.27
C GLN A 183 -29.60 -3.91 -42.85
N LEU A 184 -29.48 -5.02 -42.13
CA LEU A 184 -28.64 -6.16 -42.52
C LEU A 184 -28.98 -6.72 -43.91
N ALA A 185 -30.26 -6.67 -44.30
CA ALA A 185 -30.71 -7.12 -45.62
C ALA A 185 -30.15 -6.26 -46.78
N GLN A 186 -29.78 -5.00 -46.53
CA GLN A 186 -29.24 -4.08 -47.53
C GLN A 186 -27.71 -4.21 -47.67
N LEU A 187 -27.06 -4.93 -46.75
CA LEU A 187 -25.60 -5.05 -46.69
C LEU A 187 -24.97 -5.60 -47.97
N PRO A 188 -25.47 -6.69 -48.61
CA PRO A 188 -24.85 -7.20 -49.83
C PRO A 188 -24.84 -6.19 -50.97
N GLY A 189 -25.94 -5.44 -51.15
CA GLY A 189 -26.03 -4.40 -52.19
C GLY A 189 -25.12 -3.21 -51.94
N ALA A 190 -24.96 -2.81 -50.67
CA ALA A 190 -24.02 -1.76 -50.28
C ALA A 190 -22.55 -2.19 -50.52
N LEU A 191 -22.19 -3.43 -50.19
CA LEU A 191 -20.86 -3.98 -50.45
C LEU A 191 -20.55 -4.04 -51.95
N ASP A 192 -21.51 -4.49 -52.77
CA ASP A 192 -21.36 -4.52 -54.23
C ASP A 192 -21.19 -3.11 -54.79
N SER A 193 -21.97 -2.12 -54.33
CA SER A 193 -21.87 -0.73 -54.77
C SER A 193 -20.48 -0.12 -54.48
N VAL A 194 -19.92 -0.38 -53.29
CA VAL A 194 -18.56 0.04 -52.95
C VAL A 194 -17.55 -0.70 -53.84
N ALA A 195 -17.69 -2.02 -54.01
CA ALA A 195 -16.78 -2.80 -54.85
C ALA A 195 -16.77 -2.34 -56.31
N THR A 196 -17.94 -2.05 -56.89
CA THR A 196 -18.06 -1.49 -58.25
C THR A 196 -17.41 -0.12 -58.35
N SER A 197 -17.48 0.71 -57.30
CA SER A 197 -16.84 2.04 -57.28
C SER A 197 -15.31 1.95 -57.36
N PHE A 198 -14.71 0.88 -56.83
CA PHE A 198 -13.25 0.64 -56.86
C PHE A 198 -12.81 -0.22 -58.05
N GLN A 199 -13.74 -0.80 -58.81
CA GLN A 199 -13.46 -1.74 -59.90
C GLN A 199 -12.55 -1.13 -60.98
N ALA A 200 -12.75 0.15 -61.32
CA ALA A 200 -11.93 0.84 -62.31
C ALA A 200 -10.46 0.95 -61.89
N GLY A 201 -10.18 1.18 -60.60
CA GLY A 201 -8.82 1.27 -60.07
C GLY A 201 -8.15 -0.08 -59.79
N LEU A 202 -8.88 -1.19 -59.90
CA LEU A 202 -8.43 -2.55 -59.55
C LEU A 202 -8.30 -3.50 -60.76
N GLY A 203 -8.45 -2.99 -61.99
CA GLY A 203 -8.28 -3.80 -63.22
C GLY A 203 -9.55 -3.97 -64.06
N ASN A 204 -10.66 -3.34 -63.68
CA ASN A 204 -11.95 -3.34 -64.40
C ASN A 204 -12.46 -4.74 -64.82
N SER A 205 -12.26 -5.75 -63.98
CA SER A 205 -12.66 -7.14 -64.23
C SER A 205 -13.62 -7.66 -63.14
N GLU A 206 -14.25 -8.80 -63.37
CA GLU A 206 -15.07 -9.47 -62.34
C GLU A 206 -14.21 -9.88 -61.12
N SER A 207 -12.97 -10.31 -61.37
CA SER A 207 -11.97 -10.60 -60.33
C SER A 207 -11.62 -9.36 -59.48
N ALA A 208 -11.59 -8.17 -60.09
CA ALA A 208 -11.34 -6.91 -59.38
C ALA A 208 -12.46 -6.59 -58.37
N ARG A 209 -13.71 -6.89 -58.73
CA ARG A 209 -14.87 -6.73 -57.84
C ARG A 209 -14.80 -7.69 -56.66
N ILE A 210 -14.46 -8.97 -56.91
CA ILE A 210 -14.29 -9.99 -55.85
C ILE A 210 -13.15 -9.59 -54.90
N LEU A 211 -12.04 -9.07 -55.44
CA LEU A 211 -10.91 -8.58 -54.65
C LEU A 211 -11.33 -7.41 -53.76
N ALA A 212 -12.07 -6.43 -54.31
CA ALA A 212 -12.54 -5.27 -53.56
C ALA A 212 -13.43 -5.68 -52.37
N VAL A 213 -14.40 -6.58 -52.60
CA VAL A 213 -15.26 -7.11 -51.53
C VAL A 213 -14.44 -7.85 -50.48
N SER A 214 -13.49 -8.69 -50.91
CA SER A 214 -12.64 -9.47 -50.01
C SER A 214 -11.80 -8.56 -49.11
N VAL A 215 -11.09 -7.59 -49.70
CA VAL A 215 -10.29 -6.60 -48.96
C VAL A 215 -11.17 -5.80 -48.00
N LEU A 216 -12.33 -5.32 -48.45
CA LEU A 216 -13.24 -4.54 -47.62
C LEU A 216 -13.72 -5.32 -46.39
N VAL A 217 -14.11 -6.58 -46.58
CA VAL A 217 -14.63 -7.43 -45.49
C VAL A 217 -13.50 -7.85 -44.54
N SER A 218 -12.39 -8.36 -45.07
CA SER A 218 -11.31 -8.88 -44.24
C SER A 218 -10.63 -7.79 -43.42
N TYR A 219 -10.30 -6.64 -44.02
CA TYR A 219 -9.65 -5.55 -43.29
C TYR A 219 -10.59 -4.87 -42.28
N SER A 220 -11.89 -4.81 -42.56
CA SER A 220 -12.88 -4.38 -41.57
C SER A 220 -12.94 -5.34 -40.38
N LEU A 221 -12.94 -6.65 -40.62
CA LEU A 221 -12.93 -7.65 -39.55
C LEU A 221 -11.62 -7.63 -38.75
N ILE A 222 -10.48 -7.50 -39.41
CA ILE A 222 -9.16 -7.39 -38.77
C ILE A 222 -9.09 -6.12 -37.93
N GLY A 223 -9.51 -4.98 -38.47
CA GLY A 223 -9.57 -3.71 -37.75
C GLY A 223 -10.44 -3.82 -36.50
N PHE A 224 -11.65 -4.40 -36.65
CA PHE A 224 -12.57 -4.65 -35.55
C PHE A 224 -11.93 -5.51 -34.46
N LEU A 225 -11.41 -6.69 -34.81
CA LEU A 225 -10.83 -7.61 -33.83
C LEU A 225 -9.58 -7.04 -33.16
N LEU A 226 -8.75 -6.31 -33.90
CA LEU A 226 -7.52 -5.72 -33.38
C LEU A 226 -7.83 -4.64 -32.34
N ALA A 227 -8.73 -3.70 -32.66
CA ALA A 227 -9.15 -2.66 -31.72
C ALA A 227 -9.93 -3.25 -30.54
N TYR A 228 -10.83 -4.21 -30.79
CA TYR A 228 -11.61 -4.89 -29.76
C TYR A 228 -10.74 -5.61 -28.74
N LEU A 229 -9.80 -6.43 -29.21
CA LEU A 229 -8.89 -7.17 -28.33
C LEU A 229 -7.93 -6.22 -27.62
N TRP A 230 -7.45 -5.17 -28.29
CA TRP A 230 -6.59 -4.17 -27.66
C TRP A 230 -7.30 -3.48 -26.49
N MET A 231 -8.53 -2.99 -26.71
CA MET A 231 -9.34 -2.36 -25.67
C MET A 231 -9.60 -3.32 -24.53
N ARG A 232 -10.03 -4.55 -24.84
CA ARG A 232 -10.42 -5.51 -23.81
C ARG A 232 -9.23 -6.03 -22.98
N LEU A 233 -8.06 -6.23 -23.60
CA LEU A 233 -6.89 -6.80 -22.92
C LEU A 233 -6.01 -5.76 -22.24
N ARG A 234 -5.82 -4.58 -22.88
CA ARG A 234 -4.89 -3.56 -22.36
C ARG A 234 -5.58 -2.50 -21.52
N LEU A 235 -6.68 -1.91 -22.01
CA LEU A 235 -7.32 -0.80 -21.31
C LEU A 235 -7.88 -1.26 -19.95
N SER A 236 -8.50 -2.44 -19.89
CA SER A 236 -8.99 -3.04 -18.64
C SER A 236 -7.88 -3.18 -17.58
N HIS A 237 -6.67 -3.55 -18.00
CA HIS A 237 -5.53 -3.70 -17.09
C HIS A 237 -4.99 -2.35 -16.62
N VAL A 238 -4.92 -1.36 -17.50
CA VAL A 238 -4.47 -0.01 -17.17
C VAL A 238 -5.44 0.67 -16.20
N LEU A 239 -6.74 0.56 -16.43
CA LEU A 239 -7.77 1.11 -15.56
C LEU A 239 -7.76 0.44 -14.18
N ALA A 240 -7.75 -0.90 -14.12
CA ALA A 240 -7.68 -1.62 -12.84
C ALA A 240 -6.43 -1.25 -12.01
N LYS A 241 -5.28 -1.05 -12.68
CA LYS A 241 -4.06 -0.61 -12.00
C LYS A 241 -4.17 0.81 -11.47
N ALA A 242 -4.79 1.72 -12.22
CA ALA A 242 -5.02 3.09 -11.77
C ALA A 242 -5.97 3.12 -10.56
N ASP A 243 -7.03 2.32 -10.56
CA ASP A 243 -7.98 2.24 -9.45
C ASP A 243 -7.34 1.73 -8.15
N ILE A 244 -6.52 0.68 -8.23
CA ILE A 244 -5.77 0.16 -7.08
C ILE A 244 -4.82 1.22 -6.51
N GLN A 245 -4.11 1.95 -7.38
CA GLN A 245 -3.19 3.01 -6.95
C GLN A 245 -3.92 4.16 -6.23
N LEU A 246 -5.14 4.50 -6.65
CA LEU A 246 -5.93 5.52 -5.98
C LEU A 246 -6.35 5.09 -4.56
N VAL A 247 -6.77 3.83 -4.40
CA VAL A 247 -7.13 3.29 -3.08
C VAL A 247 -5.91 3.24 -2.16
N ASP A 248 -4.77 2.75 -2.63
CA ASP A 248 -3.54 2.68 -1.84
C ASP A 248 -3.10 4.08 -1.39
N ASN A 249 -3.11 5.07 -2.30
CA ASN A 249 -2.77 6.44 -1.96
C ASN A 249 -3.74 7.05 -0.94
N ALA A 250 -5.04 6.79 -1.07
CA ALA A 250 -6.05 7.28 -0.12
C ALA A 250 -5.83 6.69 1.29
N LEU A 251 -5.56 5.38 1.40
CA LEU A 251 -5.25 4.72 2.66
C LEU A 251 -3.97 5.26 3.29
N LEU A 252 -2.92 5.47 2.49
CA LEU A 252 -1.66 6.07 2.97
C LEU A 252 -1.88 7.51 3.46
N HIS A 253 -2.64 8.33 2.74
CA HIS A 253 -2.96 9.68 3.17
C HIS A 253 -3.79 9.71 4.45
N GLN A 254 -4.79 8.82 4.58
CA GLN A 254 -5.59 8.69 5.78
C GLN A 254 -4.73 8.28 6.99
N GLN A 255 -3.87 7.27 6.83
CA GLN A 255 -2.98 6.82 7.89
C GLN A 255 -1.95 7.89 8.27
N SER A 256 -1.41 8.61 7.29
CA SER A 256 -0.49 9.73 7.51
C SER A 256 -1.16 10.85 8.31
N SER A 257 -2.41 11.20 7.98
CA SER A 257 -3.19 12.19 8.73
C SER A 257 -3.49 11.73 10.17
N ALA A 258 -3.90 10.49 10.36
CA ALA A 258 -4.11 9.91 11.69
C ALA A 258 -2.82 9.91 12.53
N ASN A 259 -1.69 9.54 11.91
CA ASN A 259 -0.38 9.56 12.54
C ASN A 259 0.06 10.99 12.91
N ALA A 260 -0.15 11.97 12.03
CA ALA A 260 0.17 13.36 12.32
C ALA A 260 -0.67 13.90 13.49
N LYS A 261 -1.98 13.62 13.50
CA LYS A 261 -2.87 14.01 14.59
C LYS A 261 -2.43 13.40 15.93
N ALA A 262 -2.20 12.09 15.96
CA ALA A 262 -1.79 11.39 17.19
C ALA A 262 -0.45 11.91 17.71
N ARG A 263 0.53 12.14 16.81
CA ARG A 263 1.83 12.71 17.19
C ARG A 263 1.66 14.09 17.82
N ASN A 264 0.91 14.98 17.19
CA ASN A 264 0.73 16.34 17.70
C ASN A 264 0.05 16.33 19.07
N LEU A 265 -1.02 15.56 19.24
CA LEU A 265 -1.69 15.44 20.54
C LEU A 265 -0.76 14.90 21.63
N VAL A 266 0.07 13.90 21.32
CA VAL A 266 1.08 13.39 22.28
C VAL A 266 2.09 14.49 22.62
N LEU A 267 2.60 15.20 21.62
CA LEU A 267 3.59 16.28 21.83
C LEU A 267 3.00 17.43 22.65
N ASP A 268 1.75 17.81 22.39
CA ASP A 268 1.04 18.83 23.14
C ASP A 268 0.83 18.38 24.60
N GLN A 269 0.41 17.13 24.79
CA GLN A 269 0.22 16.52 26.11
C GLN A 269 1.50 16.53 26.95
N ILE A 270 2.66 16.24 26.35
CA ILE A 270 3.95 16.18 27.05
C ILE A 270 4.77 17.48 26.95
N SER A 271 4.22 18.51 26.32
CA SER A 271 4.88 19.81 26.17
C SER A 271 5.19 20.39 27.56
N LYS A 272 6.22 21.22 27.67
CA LYS A 272 6.48 22.05 28.87
C LYS A 272 6.02 23.49 28.71
N ASP A 273 5.56 23.84 27.51
CA ASP A 273 5.07 25.17 27.18
C ASP A 273 3.73 25.44 27.92
N PRO A 274 3.64 26.49 28.73
CA PRO A 274 2.41 26.83 29.45
C PRO A 274 1.28 27.31 28.53
N ASP A 275 1.60 27.78 27.31
CA ASP A 275 0.62 28.30 26.37
C ASP A 275 -0.05 27.19 25.54
N VAL A 276 0.47 25.96 25.61
CA VAL A 276 -0.10 24.78 24.94
C VAL A 276 -1.31 24.27 25.71
N VAL A 277 -2.46 24.26 25.04
CA VAL A 277 -3.69 23.66 25.57
C VAL A 277 -3.55 22.14 25.55
N LEU A 278 -3.68 21.52 26.73
CA LEU A 278 -3.62 20.07 26.84
C LEU A 278 -4.81 19.41 26.14
N PRO A 279 -4.59 18.33 25.38
CA PRO A 279 -5.65 17.63 24.69
C PRO A 279 -6.60 16.92 25.67
N ALA A 280 -7.85 16.71 25.23
CA ALA A 280 -8.78 15.87 25.96
C ALA A 280 -8.29 14.40 25.95
N GLU A 281 -8.40 13.72 27.09
CA GLU A 281 -7.94 12.32 27.25
C GLU A 281 -8.59 11.37 26.24
N THR A 282 -9.90 11.54 26.01
CA THR A 282 -10.64 10.74 25.01
C THR A 282 -10.12 10.96 23.59
N GLU A 283 -9.76 12.19 23.25
CA GLU A 283 -9.24 12.52 21.92
C GLU A 283 -7.84 11.95 21.71
N LEU A 284 -6.96 12.07 22.71
CA LEU A 284 -5.63 11.47 22.71
C LEU A 284 -5.71 9.95 22.53
N ARG A 285 -6.62 9.32 23.27
CA ARG A 285 -6.87 7.88 23.22
C ARG A 285 -7.35 7.42 21.85
N GLU A 286 -8.37 8.08 21.30
CA GLU A 286 -8.87 7.76 19.97
C GLU A 286 -7.82 7.94 18.89
N ALA A 287 -7.01 9.01 18.99
CA ALA A 287 -5.96 9.28 18.02
C ALA A 287 -4.87 8.20 18.05
N LEU A 288 -4.41 7.78 19.23
CA LEU A 288 -3.42 6.70 19.37
C LEU A 288 -3.97 5.33 18.95
N ASN A 289 -5.26 5.07 19.16
CA ASN A 289 -5.90 3.83 18.68
C ASN A 289 -5.92 3.75 17.14
N ARG A 290 -6.07 4.89 16.45
CA ARG A 290 -6.04 4.95 14.97
C ARG A 290 -4.63 5.06 14.40
N ALA A 291 -3.62 5.31 15.24
CA ALA A 291 -2.24 5.45 14.83
C ALA A 291 -1.60 4.10 14.46
N SER A 292 -0.61 4.14 13.56
CA SER A 292 0.12 2.95 13.17
C SER A 292 0.93 2.39 14.36
N PRO A 293 1.17 1.07 14.40
CA PRO A 293 2.01 0.44 15.43
C PRO A 293 3.39 1.10 15.58
N ASP A 294 4.01 1.48 14.45
CA ASP A 294 5.31 2.16 14.44
C ASP A 294 5.27 3.51 15.13
N LEU A 295 4.21 4.29 14.90
CA LEU A 295 4.06 5.58 15.59
C LEU A 295 3.85 5.36 17.09
N ARG A 296 2.99 4.41 17.48
CA ARG A 296 2.75 4.08 18.90
C ARG A 296 4.04 3.67 19.61
N SER A 297 4.88 2.86 18.97
CA SER A 297 6.20 2.47 19.49
C SER A 297 7.14 3.67 19.63
N SER A 298 7.20 4.53 18.60
CA SER A 298 8.01 5.76 18.65
C SER A 298 7.56 6.71 19.77
N MET A 299 6.26 6.91 19.94
CA MET A 299 5.71 7.77 20.99
C MET A 299 5.94 7.16 22.37
N PHE A 300 5.80 5.84 22.53
CA PHE A 300 6.12 5.13 23.76
C PHE A 300 7.55 5.42 24.23
N HIS A 301 8.56 5.26 23.36
CA HIS A 301 9.95 5.51 23.73
C HIS A 301 10.22 6.99 24.04
N GLN A 302 9.59 7.91 23.33
CA GLN A 302 9.73 9.34 23.59
C GLN A 302 9.16 9.72 24.97
N VAL A 303 7.98 9.22 25.31
CA VAL A 303 7.31 9.48 26.59
C VAL A 303 8.03 8.77 27.74
N GLN A 304 8.52 7.54 27.52
CA GLN A 304 9.37 6.81 28.46
C GLN A 304 10.64 7.58 28.80
N LYS A 305 11.30 8.18 27.80
CA LYS A 305 12.48 9.01 28.02
C LYS A 305 12.14 10.21 28.90
N LEU A 306 11.09 10.96 28.57
CA LEU A 306 10.64 12.09 29.38
C LEU A 306 10.34 11.65 30.82
N ARG A 307 9.66 10.51 30.99
CA ARG A 307 9.35 9.93 32.31
C ARG A 307 10.62 9.73 33.14
N MET A 308 11.62 9.10 32.54
CA MET A 308 12.91 8.83 33.17
C MET A 308 13.74 10.08 33.49
N GLU A 309 13.53 11.18 32.79
CA GLU A 309 14.21 12.47 33.02
C GLU A 309 13.48 13.35 34.05
N SER A 310 12.16 13.18 34.19
CA SER A 310 11.32 14.08 35.00
C SER A 310 10.89 13.51 36.36
N TRP A 311 10.91 12.19 36.56
CA TRP A 311 10.33 11.53 37.74
C TRP A 311 10.79 12.05 39.11
N LYS A 312 12.00 12.62 39.21
CA LYS A 312 12.56 13.14 40.48
C LYS A 312 12.29 14.63 40.65
N ASP A 313 12.68 15.43 39.65
CA ASP A 313 12.83 16.88 39.81
C ASP A 313 11.72 17.69 39.12
N ASP A 314 10.94 17.09 38.22
CA ASP A 314 9.88 17.76 37.45
C ASP A 314 8.60 16.91 37.45
N LYS A 315 7.92 16.93 38.60
CA LYS A 315 6.72 16.12 38.81
C LYS A 315 5.54 16.51 37.90
N GLY A 316 5.47 17.77 37.45
CA GLY A 316 4.44 18.21 36.51
C GLY A 316 4.63 17.60 35.12
N ALA A 317 5.87 17.61 34.59
CA ALA A 317 6.17 16.91 33.35
C ALA A 317 6.01 15.40 33.49
N MET A 318 6.19 14.88 34.71
CA MET A 318 5.95 13.47 35.00
C MET A 318 4.48 13.09 34.87
N ASP A 319 3.61 13.78 35.59
CA ASP A 319 2.17 13.50 35.58
C ASP A 319 1.57 13.60 34.17
N ARG A 320 2.13 14.47 33.31
CA ARG A 320 1.75 14.59 31.89
C ARG A 320 1.97 13.31 31.07
N THR A 321 2.85 12.40 31.50
CA THR A 321 3.11 11.12 30.80
C THR A 321 2.02 10.08 31.04
N ILE A 322 1.28 10.17 32.15
CA ILE A 322 0.28 9.17 32.55
C ILE A 322 -0.82 9.02 31.49
N PRO A 323 -1.51 10.08 31.03
CA PRO A 323 -2.57 9.95 30.03
C PRO A 323 -2.08 9.35 28.70
N VAL A 324 -0.82 9.56 28.33
CA VAL A 324 -0.24 8.98 27.11
C VAL A 324 -0.03 7.48 27.27
N PHE A 325 0.49 7.03 28.41
CA PHE A 325 0.65 5.60 28.68
C PHE A 325 -0.70 4.88 28.81
N GLU A 326 -1.72 5.53 29.38
CA GLU A 326 -3.09 4.98 29.42
C GLU A 326 -3.69 4.84 28.02
N ALA A 327 -3.52 5.87 27.17
CA ALA A 327 -3.95 5.83 25.79
C ALA A 327 -3.25 4.71 25.01
N LEU A 328 -1.92 4.59 25.14
CA LEU A 328 -1.13 3.51 24.53
C LEU A 328 -1.59 2.13 25.01
N LEU A 329 -1.80 1.95 26.31
CA LEU A 329 -2.31 0.71 26.88
C LEU A 329 -3.69 0.36 26.32
N SER A 330 -4.55 1.35 26.14
CA SER A 330 -5.88 1.12 25.57
C SER A 330 -5.87 0.72 24.09
N SER A 331 -4.78 1.01 23.39
CA SER A 331 -4.57 0.65 21.98
C SER A 331 -4.05 -0.78 21.79
N ASP A 332 -3.66 -1.44 22.88
CA ASP A 332 -3.21 -2.82 22.89
C ASP A 332 -4.42 -3.76 23.02
N GLU A 333 -4.99 -4.17 21.88
CA GLU A 333 -6.17 -5.05 21.82
C GLU A 333 -5.95 -6.39 22.56
N GLY A 334 -4.70 -6.86 22.67
CA GLY A 334 -4.35 -8.09 23.38
C GLY A 334 -4.04 -7.90 24.86
N LYS A 335 -3.90 -6.65 25.34
CA LYS A 335 -3.42 -6.30 26.69
C LYS A 335 -2.22 -7.15 27.12
N SER A 336 -1.30 -7.35 26.17
CA SER A 336 -0.19 -8.29 26.27
C SER A 336 1.15 -7.58 26.43
N ASN A 337 1.19 -6.27 26.21
CA ASN A 337 2.40 -5.49 26.30
C ASN A 337 2.74 -5.16 27.76
N HIS A 338 3.62 -5.96 28.37
CA HIS A 338 4.06 -5.76 29.75
C HIS A 338 4.76 -4.40 29.96
N GLU A 339 5.35 -3.80 28.92
CA GLU A 339 6.06 -2.53 29.05
C GLU A 339 5.12 -1.35 29.25
N TYR A 340 3.94 -1.37 28.63
CA TYR A 340 2.91 -0.34 28.84
C TYR A 340 2.44 -0.33 30.29
N TYR A 341 2.11 -1.51 30.82
CA TYR A 341 1.81 -1.68 32.25
C TYR A 341 2.97 -1.25 33.15
N GLY A 342 4.20 -1.62 32.79
CA GLY A 342 5.38 -1.27 33.58
C GLY A 342 5.64 0.24 33.63
N GLN A 343 5.56 0.94 32.50
CA GLN A 343 5.75 2.40 32.49
C GLN A 343 4.62 3.14 33.21
N LEU A 344 3.38 2.68 33.04
CA LEU A 344 2.23 3.26 33.72
C LEU A 344 2.34 3.05 35.25
N GLY A 345 2.76 1.86 35.68
CA GLY A 345 3.05 1.56 37.08
C GLY A 345 4.17 2.43 37.66
N PHE A 346 5.24 2.67 36.90
CA PHE A 346 6.28 3.62 37.32
C PHE A 346 5.78 5.06 37.38
N ALA A 347 5.00 5.50 36.40
CA ALA A 347 4.49 6.87 36.33
C ALA A 347 3.52 7.15 37.49
N TYR A 348 2.62 6.22 37.80
CA TYR A 348 1.71 6.33 38.94
C TYR A 348 2.45 6.34 40.28
N ARG A 349 3.47 5.50 40.46
CA ARG A 349 4.30 5.53 41.68
C ARG A 349 5.00 6.87 41.86
N ASP A 350 5.53 7.41 40.77
CA ASP A 350 6.29 8.66 40.79
C ASP A 350 5.38 9.91 40.71
N SER A 351 4.06 9.75 40.63
CA SER A 351 3.07 10.84 40.56
C SER A 351 3.02 11.66 41.84
N GLN A 352 2.55 12.91 41.74
CA GLN A 352 2.30 13.76 42.93
C GLN A 352 1.09 13.29 43.74
N ASP A 353 0.12 12.67 43.07
CA ASP A 353 -1.10 12.21 43.71
C ASP A 353 -0.88 10.84 44.34
N HIS A 354 -0.72 10.81 45.66
CA HIS A 354 -0.46 9.58 46.41
C HIS A 354 -1.59 8.55 46.32
N ARG A 355 -2.81 8.96 45.92
CA ARG A 355 -3.93 8.04 45.65
C ARG A 355 -3.64 7.10 44.47
N ASN A 356 -2.66 7.43 43.64
CA ASN A 356 -2.26 6.62 42.51
C ASN A 356 -1.37 5.42 42.89
N LEU A 357 -0.93 5.30 44.14
CA LEU A 357 -0.08 4.18 44.56
C LEU A 357 -0.76 2.81 44.41
N ASP A 358 -2.07 2.74 44.63
CA ASP A 358 -2.85 1.52 44.40
C ASP A 358 -2.83 1.13 42.92
N LEU A 359 -3.02 2.11 42.02
CA LEU A 359 -2.93 1.91 40.56
C LEU A 359 -1.53 1.50 40.14
N ALA A 360 -0.50 2.10 40.75
CA ALA A 360 0.89 1.72 40.52
C ALA A 360 1.13 0.25 40.85
N MET A 361 0.64 -0.20 42.01
CA MET A 361 0.76 -1.58 42.46
C MET A 361 0.02 -2.57 41.54
N GLU A 362 -1.19 -2.21 41.08
CA GLU A 362 -1.96 -3.02 40.13
C GLU A 362 -1.19 -3.19 38.80
N HIS A 363 -0.78 -2.08 38.19
CA HIS A 363 -0.11 -2.10 36.89
C HIS A 363 1.26 -2.78 36.95
N LEU A 364 2.05 -2.57 38.01
CA LEU A 364 3.32 -3.27 38.19
C LEU A 364 3.12 -4.79 38.37
N SER A 365 2.09 -5.20 39.10
CA SER A 365 1.75 -6.62 39.25
C SER A 365 1.38 -7.23 37.91
N ARG A 366 0.55 -6.54 37.12
CA ARG A 366 0.18 -6.99 35.78
C ARG A 366 1.37 -7.05 34.82
N ALA A 367 2.29 -6.09 34.90
CA ALA A 367 3.52 -6.09 34.12
C ALA A 367 4.40 -7.32 34.42
N ILE A 368 4.54 -7.68 35.70
CA ILE A 368 5.30 -8.87 36.13
C ILE A 368 4.65 -10.15 35.60
N GLU A 369 3.32 -10.28 35.72
CA GLU A 369 2.59 -11.44 35.20
C GLU A 369 2.81 -11.64 33.70
N LEU A 370 2.63 -10.57 32.91
CA LEU A 370 2.78 -10.62 31.45
C LEU A 370 4.23 -10.88 31.02
N ARG A 371 5.21 -10.27 31.71
CA ARG A 371 6.64 -10.52 31.49
C ARG A 371 6.98 -11.99 31.74
N ASP A 372 6.50 -12.56 32.85
CA ASP A 372 6.79 -13.95 33.23
C ASP A 372 6.11 -14.94 32.26
N GLN A 373 4.87 -14.66 31.83
CA GLN A 373 4.17 -15.44 30.80
C GLN A 373 4.90 -15.42 29.45
N SER A 374 5.43 -14.27 29.05
CA SER A 374 6.20 -14.11 27.81
C SER A 374 7.67 -14.54 27.93
N GLN A 375 8.12 -14.94 29.13
CA GLN A 375 9.51 -15.28 29.43
C GLN A 375 10.51 -14.18 29.04
N ALA A 376 10.09 -12.91 29.09
CA ALA A 376 10.94 -11.78 28.76
C ALA A 376 12.08 -11.64 29.79
N LYS A 377 13.32 -11.46 29.31
CA LYS A 377 14.50 -11.33 30.16
C LYS A 377 14.66 -9.89 30.66
N GLY A 378 14.96 -9.72 31.95
CA GLY A 378 15.23 -8.41 32.55
C GLY A 378 14.00 -7.81 33.23
N TYR A 379 13.89 -6.47 33.22
CA TYR A 379 12.77 -5.72 33.80
C TYR A 379 12.50 -5.95 35.29
N HIS A 380 13.49 -6.43 36.05
CA HIS A 380 13.38 -6.68 37.50
C HIS A 380 13.18 -5.43 38.37
N PHE A 381 13.15 -4.25 37.73
CA PHE A 381 12.82 -2.99 38.38
C PHE A 381 11.31 -2.88 38.67
N TYR A 382 10.45 -3.70 38.04
CA TYR A 382 9.04 -3.77 38.39
C TYR A 382 8.84 -4.22 39.84
N GLU A 383 9.54 -5.28 40.24
CA GLU A 383 9.49 -5.82 41.60
C GLU A 383 10.00 -4.81 42.63
N LEU A 384 11.09 -4.10 42.33
CA LEU A 384 11.59 -3.03 43.21
C LEU A 384 10.53 -1.95 43.43
N CYS A 385 9.95 -1.40 42.36
CA CYS A 385 8.94 -0.36 42.48
C CYS A 385 7.66 -0.89 43.16
N ARG A 386 7.29 -2.15 42.94
CA ARG A 386 6.15 -2.77 43.63
C ARG A 386 6.40 -2.94 45.12
N ALA A 387 7.60 -3.37 45.53
CA ALA A 387 8.00 -3.43 46.93
C ALA A 387 7.90 -2.06 47.60
N MET A 388 8.36 -1.00 46.94
CA MET A 388 8.25 0.37 47.46
C MET A 388 6.79 0.81 47.60
N CYS A 389 5.91 0.50 46.63
CA CYS A 389 4.48 0.78 46.76
C CYS A 389 3.87 0.03 47.96
N ARG A 390 4.22 -1.25 48.15
CA ARG A 390 3.75 -2.04 49.31
C ARG A 390 4.18 -1.47 50.65
N ILE A 391 5.38 -0.89 50.72
CA ILE A 391 5.88 -0.20 51.91
C ILE A 391 5.06 1.06 52.16
N GLU A 392 4.88 1.90 51.14
CA GLU A 392 4.18 3.19 51.28
C GLU A 392 2.68 3.01 51.59
N LEU A 393 2.05 1.97 51.05
CA LEU A 393 0.65 1.61 51.31
C LEU A 393 0.44 0.88 52.64
N ASP A 394 1.49 0.48 53.35
CA ASP A 394 1.37 -0.21 54.63
C ASP A 394 0.88 0.78 55.72
N PRO A 395 -0.26 0.51 56.40
CA PRO A 395 -0.71 1.35 57.51
C PRO A 395 0.36 1.54 58.59
N ALA A 396 1.15 0.49 58.89
CA ALA A 396 2.24 0.56 59.87
C ALA A 396 3.35 1.53 59.45
N TRP A 397 3.50 1.80 58.15
CA TRP A 397 4.49 2.73 57.62
C TRP A 397 3.94 4.14 57.38
N SER A 398 2.68 4.24 56.93
CA SER A 398 2.03 5.49 56.53
C SER A 398 1.61 6.35 57.73
N GLU A 399 1.29 5.74 58.87
CA GLU A 399 0.96 6.44 60.11
C GLU A 399 2.21 6.76 60.94
N LEU A 400 2.23 7.94 61.58
CA LEU A 400 3.29 8.34 62.50
C LEU A 400 2.86 8.10 63.96
N PRO A 401 3.72 7.49 64.81
CA PRO A 401 5.07 7.00 64.51
C PRO A 401 5.04 5.71 63.67
N ARG A 402 6.01 5.59 62.74
CA ARG A 402 6.16 4.39 61.91
C ARG A 402 6.44 3.17 62.79
N GLN A 403 5.80 2.05 62.46
CA GLN A 403 5.88 0.78 63.18
C GLN A 403 6.48 -0.32 62.30
N LYS A 404 6.86 -1.43 62.93
CA LYS A 404 7.34 -2.62 62.21
C LYS A 404 6.21 -3.19 61.35
N CYS A 405 6.59 -3.63 60.15
CA CYS A 405 5.69 -4.20 59.15
C CYS A 405 5.09 -5.53 59.62
N GLU A 406 3.81 -5.77 59.34
CA GLU A 406 3.17 -7.06 59.62
C GLU A 406 3.85 -8.20 58.85
N ALA A 407 3.88 -9.40 59.44
CA ALA A 407 4.62 -10.54 58.91
C ALA A 407 4.23 -10.90 57.46
N SER A 408 2.93 -10.80 57.11
CA SER A 408 2.42 -11.09 55.77
C SER A 408 2.94 -10.11 54.71
N ASN A 409 2.89 -8.80 54.99
CA ASN A 409 3.35 -7.77 54.06
C ASN A 409 4.89 -7.76 53.97
N ARG A 410 5.57 -7.99 55.11
CA ARG A 410 7.03 -8.13 55.17
C ARG A 410 7.53 -9.23 54.24
N THR A 411 6.91 -10.41 54.25
CA THR A 411 7.28 -11.52 53.35
C THR A 411 7.17 -11.13 51.88
N LEU A 412 6.07 -10.47 51.49
CA LEU A 412 5.85 -10.07 50.09
C LEU A 412 6.85 -9.00 49.64
N ILE A 413 7.18 -8.04 50.50
CA ILE A 413 8.20 -7.02 50.25
C ILE A 413 9.57 -7.70 50.06
N LEU A 414 9.96 -8.62 50.93
CA LEU A 414 11.25 -9.31 50.83
C LEU A 414 11.35 -10.17 49.55
N GLN A 415 10.28 -10.83 49.14
CA GLN A 415 10.23 -11.59 47.87
C GLN A 415 10.45 -10.69 46.66
N ASP A 416 9.79 -9.53 46.63
CA ASP A 416 9.96 -8.55 45.54
C ASP A 416 11.39 -7.97 45.53
N LEU A 417 11.93 -7.62 46.70
CA LEU A 417 13.32 -7.14 46.82
C LEU A 417 14.33 -8.20 46.37
N ASN A 418 14.15 -9.47 46.76
CA ASN A 418 15.00 -10.57 46.30
C ASN A 418 15.02 -10.67 44.77
N ARG A 419 13.84 -10.72 44.15
CA ARG A 419 13.71 -10.79 42.68
C ARG A 419 14.35 -9.60 42.01
N ALA A 420 14.22 -8.41 42.60
CA ALA A 420 14.85 -7.19 42.11
C ALA A 420 16.38 -7.24 42.09
N LEU A 421 17.04 -8.01 42.99
CA LEU A 421 18.51 -8.13 43.04
C LEU A 421 19.16 -8.68 41.77
N ARG A 422 18.36 -9.28 40.87
CA ARG A 422 18.82 -9.68 39.52
C ARG A 422 19.20 -8.48 38.64
N SER A 423 18.81 -7.27 39.02
CA SER A 423 19.24 -6.02 38.40
C SER A 423 20.30 -5.33 39.26
N SER A 424 21.50 -5.11 38.71
CA SER A 424 22.55 -4.34 39.37
C SER A 424 22.08 -2.95 39.78
N ARG A 425 21.29 -2.29 38.92
CA ARG A 425 20.66 -1.00 39.22
C ARG A 425 19.75 -1.08 40.45
N ALA A 426 18.89 -2.10 40.54
CA ALA A 426 17.99 -2.24 41.67
C ALA A 426 18.75 -2.52 42.98
N ARG A 427 19.80 -3.35 42.91
CA ARG A 427 20.69 -3.60 44.04
C ARG A 427 21.28 -2.31 44.63
N SER A 428 21.75 -1.40 43.77
CA SER A 428 22.26 -0.08 44.21
C SER A 428 21.19 0.79 44.88
N VAL A 429 19.93 0.69 44.46
CA VAL A 429 18.82 1.43 45.07
C VAL A 429 18.42 0.84 46.44
N ILE A 430 18.54 -0.48 46.61
CA ILE A 430 18.18 -1.17 47.86
C ILE A 430 19.26 -0.96 48.94
N PHE A 431 20.52 -1.21 48.62
CA PHE A 431 21.61 -1.25 49.60
C PHE A 431 22.64 -0.11 49.46
N GLY A 432 22.52 0.72 48.43
CA GLY A 432 23.55 1.69 48.07
C GLY A 432 24.61 1.11 47.14
N ALA A 433 25.53 1.96 46.67
CA ALA A 433 26.57 1.59 45.72
C ALA A 433 27.53 0.53 46.31
N GLY A 434 27.67 -0.59 45.60
CA GLY A 434 28.64 -1.65 45.92
C GLY A 434 30.00 -1.47 45.23
N PRO A 435 30.97 -2.37 45.47
CA PRO A 435 32.28 -2.32 44.81
C PRO A 435 32.12 -2.45 43.28
N GLY A 436 32.53 -1.42 42.52
CA GLY A 436 32.44 -1.38 41.06
C GLY A 436 31.23 -0.64 40.47
N ASP A 437 30.41 0.01 41.31
CA ASP A 437 29.34 0.90 40.86
C ASP A 437 29.85 2.34 40.71
N ASN A 438 29.44 3.02 39.64
CA ASN A 438 29.91 4.36 39.28
C ASN A 438 29.22 5.46 40.11
N GLY A 439 28.55 5.10 41.21
CA GLY A 439 27.77 6.01 42.05
C GLY A 439 26.54 6.62 41.34
N ARG A 440 26.09 6.02 40.24
CA ARG A 440 25.05 6.59 39.36
C ARG A 440 23.64 6.51 39.97
N PHE A 441 23.43 5.58 40.91
CA PHE A 441 22.15 5.39 41.61
C PHE A 441 22.41 5.36 43.12
N GLN A 442 21.66 6.17 43.86
CA GLN A 442 21.76 6.27 45.31
C GLN A 442 20.73 5.34 45.97
N GLN A 443 21.04 4.93 47.21
CA GLN A 443 20.08 4.19 48.03
C GLN A 443 18.82 5.03 48.23
N SER A 444 17.65 4.41 48.09
CA SER A 444 16.39 5.06 48.39
C SER A 444 16.27 5.31 49.89
N GLU A 445 15.92 6.53 50.30
CA GLU A 445 15.67 6.85 51.72
C GLU A 445 14.54 5.99 52.29
N LEU A 446 13.47 5.77 51.51
CA LEU A 446 12.37 4.89 51.89
C LEU A 446 12.87 3.48 52.25
N LEU A 447 13.69 2.88 51.39
CA LEU A 447 14.17 1.52 51.59
C LEU A 447 15.19 1.45 52.73
N ARG A 448 16.09 2.42 52.82
CA ARG A 448 17.05 2.52 53.92
C ARG A 448 16.33 2.55 55.26
N ASP A 449 15.34 3.43 55.39
CA ASP A 449 14.62 3.64 56.64
C ASP A 449 13.72 2.43 56.96
N TRP A 450 13.10 1.80 55.95
CA TRP A 450 12.27 0.62 56.14
C TRP A 450 13.08 -0.61 56.55
N LEU A 451 14.22 -0.86 55.91
CA LEU A 451 15.13 -1.95 56.26
C LEU A 451 15.66 -1.79 57.69
N ALA A 452 16.05 -0.58 58.07
CA ALA A 452 16.52 -0.28 59.43
C ALA A 452 15.42 -0.50 60.48
N LEU A 453 14.19 -0.04 60.23
CA LEU A 453 13.07 -0.20 61.16
C LEU A 453 12.68 -1.68 61.35
N ASN A 454 12.77 -2.48 60.29
CA ASN A 454 12.37 -3.89 60.29
C ASN A 454 13.54 -4.85 60.58
N GLU A 455 14.72 -4.32 60.91
CA GLU A 455 15.94 -5.09 61.22
C GLU A 455 16.30 -6.10 60.12
N VAL A 456 16.07 -5.73 58.86
CA VAL A 456 16.34 -6.56 57.68
C VAL A 456 17.73 -6.26 57.16
N ASP A 457 18.57 -7.30 57.05
CA ASP A 457 19.88 -7.21 56.43
C ASP A 457 19.89 -7.74 54.98
N GLU A 458 21.03 -7.59 54.30
CA GLU A 458 21.17 -8.05 52.92
C GLU A 458 21.03 -9.57 52.78
N ALA A 459 21.53 -10.35 53.75
CA ALA A 459 21.48 -11.81 53.70
C ALA A 459 20.03 -12.31 53.79
N GLU A 460 19.21 -11.66 54.60
CA GLU A 460 17.78 -11.96 54.71
C GLU A 460 17.05 -11.68 53.39
N VAL A 461 17.31 -10.55 52.75
CA VAL A 461 16.72 -10.25 51.42
C VAL A 461 17.15 -11.30 50.40
N GLN A 462 18.41 -11.74 50.40
CA GLN A 462 18.91 -12.78 49.48
C GLN A 462 18.30 -14.16 49.75
N ALA A 463 17.91 -14.44 51.00
CA ALA A 463 17.31 -15.71 51.41
C ALA A 463 15.79 -15.78 51.16
N ALA A 464 15.12 -14.65 50.93
CA ALA A 464 13.68 -14.59 50.71
C ALA A 464 13.28 -15.25 49.38
N SER A 465 12.39 -16.25 49.45
CA SER A 465 11.93 -17.07 48.31
C SER A 465 10.50 -16.77 47.90
#